data_AF-A0A0R1WGQ2-F1
#
_entry.id   AF-A0A0R1WGQ2-F1
#
_cell.length_a   1.000
_cell.length_b   1.000
_cell.length_c   1.000
_cell.angle_alpha   90.00
_cell.angle_beta   90.00
_cell.angle_gamma   90.00
#
_symmetry.space_group_name_H-M   'P 1'
#
loop_
_entity.id
_entity.type
_entity.pdbx_description
1 polymer ?
#
loop_
_entity_poly.entity_id
_entity_poly.type
_entity_poly.pdbx_seq_one_letter_code
_entity_poly.pdbx_strand_id
1 'polypeptide(L)'
;MATDNIQIISRWSKSQDANTDYVDYWFAPQRLLTDQSNRAALDGVSSYNGKLVVAGWHATNQALGKQYHYIIIINPATGKEIARQLVNSGMARPDVRKAFPGVANADQSGFKVAFAPNTALTQARQLTIISRWTDDQGGNGNYVDYWFAPVTRPAIQDNAGALESERYAWDTLGVTGWHATDSSLNELYRTLILIDNTLHKEVARQSISSVARPDIAKKYPNIAGAGNSGFDTYFKVNGADPTHDFTLISRYSATRDANENCTDYDFHIGQLW
;
A
#
# COMPACT_ATOMS: atom_id res chain seq x y z
N MET A 1 17.34 8.99 30.30
CA MET A 1 17.10 8.27 31.58
C MET A 1 17.14 6.75 31.45
N ALA A 2 16.44 6.08 30.51
CA ALA A 2 16.42 4.59 30.49
C ALA A 2 17.67 3.92 29.85
N THR A 3 18.50 4.68 29.13
CA THR A 3 19.73 4.19 28.47
C THR A 3 21.00 4.57 29.23
N ASP A 4 20.87 5.32 30.32
CA ASP A 4 21.98 5.91 31.06
C ASP A 4 22.51 4.90 32.09
N ASN A 5 23.75 5.10 32.51
CA ASN A 5 24.31 4.34 33.61
C ASN A 5 23.69 4.81 34.92
N ILE A 6 23.16 3.88 35.70
CA ILE A 6 22.63 4.12 37.04
C ILE A 6 23.72 3.76 38.04
N GLN A 7 24.00 4.69 38.94
CA GLN A 7 24.90 4.47 40.06
C GLN A 7 24.07 4.10 41.29
N ILE A 8 24.32 2.93 41.85
CA ILE A 8 23.70 2.48 43.09
C ILE A 8 24.70 2.75 44.22
N ILE A 9 24.22 3.28 45.34
CA ILE A 9 25.03 3.56 46.52
C ILE A 9 24.36 2.87 47.71
N SER A 10 25.14 2.12 48.48
CA SER A 10 24.73 1.65 49.80
C SER A 10 25.34 2.58 50.84
N ARG A 11 24.51 3.28 51.60
CA ARG A 11 24.93 4.22 52.64
C ARG A 11 24.58 3.73 54.03
N TRP A 12 25.56 3.70 54.93
CA TRP A 12 25.35 3.58 56.37
C TRP A 12 25.56 4.95 57.00
N SER A 13 24.56 5.47 57.71
CA SER A 13 24.61 6.81 58.31
C SER A 13 24.09 6.79 59.73
N LYS A 14 24.57 7.74 60.54
CA LYS A 14 24.14 7.94 61.92
C LYS A 14 22.82 8.70 62.03
N SER A 15 22.45 9.50 61.02
CA SER A 15 21.22 10.28 61.00
C SER A 15 20.14 9.60 60.14
N GLN A 16 18.86 9.83 60.49
CA GLN A 16 17.72 9.20 59.81
C GLN A 16 17.55 9.67 58.36
N ASP A 17 17.97 10.91 58.04
CA ASP A 17 17.98 11.46 56.68
C ASP A 17 19.16 10.97 55.83
N ALA A 18 20.04 10.16 56.42
CA ALA A 18 21.24 9.62 55.83
C ALA A 18 22.28 10.65 55.33
N ASN A 19 22.33 11.85 55.92
CA ASN A 19 23.25 12.92 55.49
C ASN A 19 24.37 13.26 56.49
N THR A 20 24.46 12.59 57.64
CA THR A 20 25.49 12.88 58.66
C THR A 20 26.30 11.62 59.00
N ASP A 21 27.61 11.79 59.23
CA ASP A 21 28.55 10.73 59.66
C ASP A 21 28.29 9.40 58.94
N TYR A 22 28.42 9.41 57.62
CA TYR A 22 28.07 8.27 56.78
C TYR A 22 29.27 7.65 56.06
N VAL A 23 29.13 6.37 55.74
CA VAL A 23 30.04 5.62 54.88
C VAL A 23 29.26 5.08 53.70
N ASP A 24 29.78 5.35 52.50
CA ASP A 24 29.20 4.91 51.24
C ASP A 24 30.00 3.76 50.63
N TYR A 25 29.28 2.76 50.15
CA TYR A 25 29.78 1.80 49.19
C TYR A 25 29.16 2.05 47.82
N TRP A 26 30.00 2.39 46.85
CA TRP A 26 29.60 2.70 45.49
C TRP A 26 29.70 1.45 44.63
N PHE A 27 28.55 0.97 44.15
CA PHE A 27 28.54 -0.13 43.19
C PHE A 27 29.02 0.37 41.83
N ALA A 28 29.61 -0.53 41.04
CA ALA A 28 29.95 -0.24 39.65
C ALA A 28 28.66 0.19 38.89
N PRO A 29 28.71 1.26 38.07
CA PRO A 29 27.54 1.73 37.35
C PRO A 29 26.90 0.62 36.52
N GLN A 30 25.59 0.47 36.61
CA GLN A 30 24.82 -0.55 35.89
C GLN A 30 23.97 0.11 34.81
N ARG A 31 23.88 -0.53 33.65
CA ARG A 31 23.02 -0.10 32.56
C ARG A 31 21.83 -1.04 32.46
N LEU A 32 20.62 -0.54 32.69
CA LEU A 32 19.41 -1.37 32.71
C LEU A 32 19.05 -1.93 31.33
N LEU A 33 19.36 -1.17 30.26
CA LEU A 33 19.10 -1.56 28.88
C LEU A 33 20.40 -1.49 28.07
N THR A 34 21.05 -2.64 27.97
CA THR A 34 22.36 -2.77 27.31
C THR A 34 22.23 -2.87 25.79
N ASP A 35 21.12 -3.40 25.27
CA ASP A 35 20.89 -3.46 23.82
C ASP A 35 20.44 -2.10 23.29
N GLN A 36 21.27 -1.49 22.45
CA GLN A 36 20.98 -0.20 21.80
C GLN A 36 20.73 -0.35 20.29
N SER A 37 20.65 -1.58 19.81
CA SER A 37 20.51 -1.84 18.39
C SER A 37 19.16 -1.36 17.90
N ASN A 38 19.17 -0.77 16.71
CA ASN A 38 17.96 -0.39 16.01
C ASN A 38 17.61 -1.47 14.97
N ARG A 39 16.60 -2.29 15.23
CA ARG A 39 16.27 -3.44 14.38
C ARG A 39 14.84 -3.36 13.88
N ALA A 40 14.64 -3.72 12.63
CA ALA A 40 13.34 -3.79 12.01
C ALA A 40 13.36 -4.75 10.83
N ALA A 41 12.19 -5.25 10.43
CA ALA A 41 12.02 -5.86 9.12
C ALA A 41 10.64 -5.52 8.55
N LEU A 42 10.55 -5.47 7.22
CA LEU A 42 9.28 -5.49 6.52
C LEU A 42 8.84 -6.94 6.38
N ASP A 43 7.64 -7.25 6.87
CA ASP A 43 7.00 -8.54 6.61
C ASP A 43 6.40 -8.53 5.20
N GLY A 44 5.94 -7.37 4.72
CA GLY A 44 5.48 -7.24 3.35
C GLY A 44 4.84 -5.89 3.00
N VAL A 45 4.73 -5.67 1.70
CA VAL A 45 3.99 -4.55 1.10
C VAL A 45 3.03 -5.17 0.09
N SER A 46 1.74 -4.85 0.21
CA SER A 46 0.67 -5.45 -0.59
C SER A 46 -0.39 -4.42 -0.92
N SER A 47 -1.30 -4.77 -1.81
CA SER A 47 -2.50 -3.99 -2.07
C SER A 47 -3.71 -4.73 -1.54
N TYR A 48 -4.60 -4.02 -0.86
CA TYR A 48 -5.85 -4.58 -0.33
C TYR A 48 -6.94 -3.52 -0.34
N ASN A 49 -8.09 -3.81 -0.94
CA ASN A 49 -9.20 -2.87 -1.11
C ASN A 49 -8.77 -1.50 -1.66
N GLY A 50 -7.90 -1.50 -2.68
CA GLY A 50 -7.37 -0.28 -3.30
C GLY A 50 -6.46 0.57 -2.40
N LYS A 51 -6.00 0.04 -1.26
CA LYS A 51 -5.03 0.70 -0.38
C LYS A 51 -3.71 -0.05 -0.41
N LEU A 52 -2.60 0.70 -0.31
CA LEU A 52 -1.30 0.09 -0.07
C LEU A 52 -1.21 -0.30 1.40
N VAL A 53 -1.06 -1.60 1.67
CA VAL A 53 -0.89 -2.14 3.02
C VAL A 53 0.58 -2.45 3.26
N VAL A 54 1.12 -1.92 4.34
CA VAL A 54 2.51 -2.10 4.76
C VAL A 54 2.53 -2.77 6.13
N ALA A 55 3.25 -3.88 6.25
CA ALA A 55 3.39 -4.63 7.49
C ALA A 55 4.85 -4.95 7.81
N GLY A 56 5.17 -5.03 9.08
CA GLY A 56 6.52 -5.30 9.57
C GLY A 56 6.64 -5.16 11.08
N TRP A 57 7.86 -5.02 11.55
CA TRP A 57 8.17 -4.76 12.96
C TRP A 57 9.36 -3.81 13.11
N HIS A 58 9.41 -3.04 14.19
CA HIS A 58 10.52 -2.14 14.53
C HIS A 58 10.77 -2.14 16.04
N ALA A 59 11.82 -2.86 16.46
CA ALA A 59 12.19 -3.10 17.85
C ALA A 59 13.51 -2.40 18.21
N THR A 60 13.46 -1.48 19.17
CA THR A 60 14.63 -0.73 19.65
C THR A 60 14.38 -0.13 21.03
N ASN A 61 15.39 -0.18 21.92
CA ASN A 61 15.34 0.53 23.20
C ASN A 61 15.45 2.06 23.05
N GLN A 62 15.83 2.54 21.86
CA GLN A 62 15.83 3.98 21.54
C GLN A 62 14.41 4.57 21.41
N ALA A 63 13.38 3.72 21.30
CA ALA A 63 11.98 4.14 21.28
C ALA A 63 11.45 4.50 22.68
N LEU A 64 12.24 4.34 23.75
CA LEU A 64 11.80 4.69 25.10
C LEU A 64 11.58 6.20 25.22
N GLY A 65 10.42 6.56 25.77
CA GLY A 65 9.95 7.95 25.82
C GLY A 65 9.37 8.46 24.50
N LYS A 66 9.26 7.61 23.46
CA LYS A 66 8.72 7.96 22.14
C LYS A 66 7.42 7.20 21.89
N GLN A 67 6.31 7.78 22.34
CA GLN A 67 5.02 7.09 22.37
C GLN A 67 4.31 6.97 21.00
N TYR A 68 4.73 7.73 19.99
CA TYR A 68 4.11 7.69 18.67
C TYR A 68 4.95 6.88 17.69
N HIS A 69 4.28 6.02 16.92
CA HIS A 69 4.89 5.16 15.91
C HIS A 69 4.28 5.45 14.55
N TYR A 70 5.09 5.91 13.61
CA TYR A 70 4.67 6.23 12.25
C TYR A 70 5.31 5.30 11.24
N ILE A 71 4.53 4.96 10.22
CA ILE A 71 5.06 4.45 8.96
C ILE A 71 4.96 5.57 7.94
N ILE A 72 6.07 5.89 7.29
CA ILE A 72 6.19 7.00 6.34
C ILE A 72 6.64 6.42 5.00
N ILE A 73 6.02 6.89 3.93
CA ILE A 73 6.37 6.55 2.56
C ILE A 73 7.09 7.74 1.93
N ILE A 74 8.28 7.50 1.41
CA ILE A 74 9.08 8.47 0.67
C ILE A 74 9.16 8.03 -0.79
N ASN A 75 9.07 8.99 -1.71
CA ASN A 75 9.47 8.77 -3.10
C ASN A 75 11.01 8.80 -3.17
N PRO A 76 11.69 7.67 -3.46
CA PRO A 76 13.15 7.63 -3.47
C PRO A 76 13.75 8.50 -4.58
N ALA A 77 13.03 8.74 -5.68
CA ALA A 77 13.54 9.56 -6.78
C ALA A 77 13.58 11.05 -6.43
N THR A 78 12.67 11.53 -5.58
CA THR A 78 12.58 12.95 -5.20
C THR A 78 12.99 13.24 -3.77
N GLY A 79 13.16 12.20 -2.93
CA GLY A 79 13.36 12.32 -1.49
C GLY A 79 12.19 12.93 -0.73
N LYS A 80 11.02 13.07 -1.37
CA LYS A 80 9.84 13.72 -0.77
C LYS A 80 8.94 12.71 -0.10
N GLU A 81 8.38 13.09 1.05
CA GLU A 81 7.33 12.33 1.69
C GLU A 81 6.06 12.31 0.82
N ILE A 82 5.53 11.12 0.61
CA ILE A 82 4.27 10.86 -0.08
C ILE A 82 3.11 10.83 0.93
N ALA A 83 3.30 10.11 2.03
CA ALA A 83 2.28 9.93 3.06
C ALA A 83 2.90 9.40 4.35
N ARG A 84 2.19 9.62 5.48
CA ARG A 84 2.48 9.00 6.77
C ARG A 84 1.21 8.43 7.39
N GLN A 85 1.35 7.39 8.19
CA GLN A 85 0.28 6.80 8.99
C GLN A 85 0.74 6.49 10.40
N LEU A 86 -0.09 6.85 11.39
CA LEU A 86 0.11 6.49 12.78
C LEU A 86 -0.27 5.01 12.99
N VAL A 87 0.56 4.28 13.70
CA VAL A 87 0.27 2.93 14.18
C VAL A 87 -0.48 3.07 15.51
N ASN A 88 -1.81 2.99 15.47
CA ASN A 88 -2.67 3.25 16.64
C ASN A 88 -2.48 2.25 17.79
N SER A 89 -2.06 1.03 17.48
CA SER A 89 -1.70 0.01 18.46
C SER A 89 -0.60 -0.86 17.88
N GLY A 90 0.48 -1.07 18.64
CA GLY A 90 1.47 -2.07 18.30
C GLY A 90 0.83 -3.44 18.14
N MET A 91 1.35 -4.25 17.22
CA MET A 91 0.93 -5.63 17.05
C MET A 91 1.88 -6.55 17.81
N ALA A 92 1.31 -7.57 18.45
CA ALA A 92 2.07 -8.59 19.17
C ALA A 92 3.03 -9.33 18.23
N ARG A 93 4.30 -9.43 18.64
CA ARG A 93 5.39 -10.15 17.97
C ARG A 93 6.17 -11.01 18.97
N PRO A 94 5.58 -12.13 19.45
CA PRO A 94 6.27 -13.03 20.38
C PRO A 94 7.56 -13.61 19.81
N ASP A 95 7.62 -13.78 18.48
CA ASP A 95 8.81 -14.18 17.73
C ASP A 95 9.95 -13.17 17.87
N VAL A 96 9.65 -11.86 17.74
CA VAL A 96 10.62 -10.78 17.91
C VAL A 96 11.05 -10.66 19.37
N ARG A 97 10.12 -10.79 20.32
CA ARG A 97 10.44 -10.85 21.77
C ARG A 97 11.39 -12.00 22.09
N LYS A 98 11.15 -13.19 21.52
CA LYS A 98 12.01 -14.36 21.74
C LYS A 98 13.41 -14.16 21.16
N ALA A 99 13.51 -13.55 19.98
CA ALA A 99 14.81 -13.26 19.34
C ALA A 99 15.58 -12.14 20.06
N PHE A 100 14.88 -11.13 20.60
CA PHE A 100 15.47 -9.95 21.22
C PHE A 100 14.85 -9.66 22.61
N PRO A 101 15.08 -10.53 23.61
CA PRO A 101 14.43 -10.41 24.92
C PRO A 101 14.77 -9.12 25.66
N GLY A 102 15.98 -8.56 25.44
CA GLY A 102 16.46 -7.32 26.06
C GLY A 102 15.94 -6.02 25.43
N VAL A 103 15.09 -6.09 24.40
CA VAL A 103 14.51 -4.90 23.76
C VAL A 103 13.10 -4.66 24.28
N ALA A 104 12.89 -3.54 24.98
CA ALA A 104 11.68 -3.25 25.74
C ALA A 104 10.40 -3.35 24.90
N ASN A 105 10.38 -2.80 23.68
CA ASN A 105 9.20 -2.80 22.81
C ASN A 105 9.08 -4.04 21.91
N ALA A 106 9.97 -5.04 22.00
CA ALA A 106 10.02 -6.17 21.06
C ALA A 106 8.69 -6.92 20.91
N ASP A 107 7.98 -7.14 22.02
CA ASP A 107 6.69 -7.84 22.02
C ASP A 107 5.57 -7.06 21.29
N GLN A 108 5.61 -5.74 21.26
CA GLN A 108 4.59 -4.89 20.63
C GLN A 108 5.20 -4.09 19.46
N SER A 109 6.25 -4.63 18.85
CA SER A 109 7.03 -3.97 17.81
C SER A 109 6.38 -4.03 16.43
N GLY A 110 5.37 -4.88 16.25
CA GLY A 110 4.71 -5.11 14.97
C GLY A 110 3.84 -3.93 14.56
N PHE A 111 3.69 -3.74 13.25
CA PHE A 111 2.78 -2.76 12.67
C PHE A 111 2.12 -3.33 11.41
N LYS A 112 0.90 -2.84 11.13
CA LYS A 112 0.21 -3.02 9.86
C LYS A 112 -0.66 -1.80 9.61
N VAL A 113 -0.35 -1.04 8.58
CA VAL A 113 -1.07 0.19 8.23
C VAL A 113 -1.48 0.18 6.76
N ALA A 114 -2.52 0.94 6.45
CA ALA A 114 -3.03 1.09 5.08
C ALA A 114 -2.99 2.55 4.64
N PHE A 115 -2.49 2.79 3.44
CA PHE A 115 -2.44 4.10 2.81
C PHE A 115 -3.48 4.18 1.69
N ALA A 116 -4.35 5.19 1.77
CA ALA A 116 -5.25 5.52 0.68
C ALA A 116 -4.42 5.94 -0.57
N PRO A 117 -4.92 5.65 -1.78
CA PRO A 117 -4.26 6.08 -3.00
C PRO A 117 -4.23 7.61 -3.06
N ASN A 118 -3.12 8.15 -3.55
CA ASN A 118 -2.97 9.56 -3.90
C ASN A 118 -2.06 9.67 -5.12
N THR A 119 -2.07 10.83 -5.78
CA THR A 119 -1.32 11.05 -7.04
C THR A 119 0.17 10.73 -6.91
N ALA A 120 0.82 11.12 -5.81
CA ALA A 120 2.26 10.88 -5.62
C ALA A 120 2.56 9.38 -5.39
N LEU A 121 1.68 8.68 -4.66
CA LEU A 121 1.80 7.25 -4.40
C LEU A 121 1.56 6.42 -5.66
N THR A 122 0.61 6.83 -6.51
CA THR A 122 0.30 6.12 -7.76
C THR A 122 1.35 6.34 -8.84
N GLN A 123 1.98 7.53 -8.88
CA GLN A 123 3.07 7.82 -9.81
C GLN A 123 4.41 7.17 -9.40
N ALA A 124 4.62 6.90 -8.11
CA ALA A 124 5.85 6.28 -7.63
C ALA A 124 5.86 4.76 -7.89
N ARG A 125 6.79 4.29 -8.75
CA ARG A 125 7.02 2.85 -8.99
C ARG A 125 7.81 2.19 -7.85
N GLN A 126 8.76 2.92 -7.29
CA GLN A 126 9.57 2.54 -6.14
C GLN A 126 9.16 3.36 -4.92
N LEU A 127 9.20 2.77 -3.74
CA LEU A 127 8.86 3.40 -2.47
C LEU A 127 9.98 3.13 -1.46
N THR A 128 10.37 4.12 -0.69
CA THR A 128 11.14 3.91 0.54
C THR A 128 10.20 3.99 1.72
N ILE A 129 10.22 2.97 2.58
CA ILE A 129 9.41 2.95 3.80
C ILE A 129 10.31 3.29 4.98
N ILE A 130 9.82 4.15 5.85
CA ILE A 130 10.46 4.49 7.13
C ILE A 130 9.53 4.07 8.24
N SER A 131 10.06 3.38 9.24
CA SER A 131 9.38 3.22 10.53
C SER A 131 10.00 4.18 11.54
N ARG A 132 9.19 5.05 12.12
CA ARG A 132 9.62 6.14 13.02
C ARG A 132 8.97 6.00 14.38
N TRP A 133 9.77 5.93 15.44
CA TRP A 133 9.29 6.20 16.81
C TRP A 133 9.60 7.65 17.16
N THR A 134 8.66 8.37 17.76
CA THR A 134 8.82 9.79 18.13
C THR A 134 8.00 10.17 19.36
N ASP A 135 8.44 11.22 20.06
CA ASP A 135 7.72 11.82 21.19
C ASP A 135 6.70 12.89 20.77
N ASP A 136 6.67 13.26 19.48
CA ASP A 136 5.78 14.28 18.93
C ASP A 136 4.57 13.68 18.23
N GLN A 137 3.37 14.19 18.54
CA GLN A 137 2.11 13.80 17.91
C GLN A 137 2.06 14.19 16.43
N GLY A 138 2.84 15.16 15.99
CA GLY A 138 3.00 15.49 14.56
C GLY A 138 3.96 14.56 13.82
N GLY A 139 4.77 13.78 14.54
CA GLY A 139 5.76 12.87 13.99
C GLY A 139 7.12 13.51 13.61
N ASN A 140 7.37 14.76 14.01
CA ASN A 140 8.53 15.56 13.57
C ASN A 140 9.46 16.01 14.72
N GLY A 141 9.17 15.61 15.97
CA GLY A 141 9.97 15.92 17.15
C GLY A 141 11.26 15.10 17.27
N ASN A 142 11.57 14.60 18.45
CA ASN A 142 12.74 13.76 18.67
C ASN A 142 12.40 12.31 18.30
N TYR A 143 13.02 11.80 17.23
CA TYR A 143 12.68 10.50 16.65
C TYR A 143 13.85 9.53 16.52
N VAL A 144 13.53 8.25 16.39
CA VAL A 144 14.42 7.20 15.88
C VAL A 144 13.76 6.56 14.67
N ASP A 145 14.49 6.55 13.56
CA ASP A 145 14.03 6.00 12.30
C ASP A 145 14.72 4.69 12.00
N TYR A 146 13.97 3.77 11.38
CA TYR A 146 14.53 2.69 10.61
C TYR A 146 14.13 2.86 9.15
N TRP A 147 15.12 2.93 8.27
CA TRP A 147 14.96 3.07 6.84
C TRP A 147 15.05 1.69 6.20
N PHE A 148 13.96 1.21 5.63
CA PHE A 148 13.99 -0.05 4.89
C PHE A 148 14.61 0.14 3.52
N ALA A 149 15.11 -0.95 2.94
CA ALA A 149 15.53 -0.95 1.54
C ALA A 149 14.34 -0.53 0.64
N PRO A 150 14.59 0.20 -0.47
CA PRO A 150 13.53 0.55 -1.40
C PRO A 150 12.78 -0.69 -1.88
N VAL A 151 11.47 -0.58 -1.94
CA VAL A 151 10.59 -1.64 -2.42
C VAL A 151 9.90 -1.20 -3.69
N THR A 152 9.72 -2.15 -4.59
CA THR A 152 8.86 -1.94 -5.74
C THR A 152 7.42 -1.92 -5.25
N ARG A 153 6.66 -0.84 -5.53
CA ARG A 153 5.23 -0.80 -5.22
C ARG A 153 4.58 -2.06 -5.81
N PRO A 154 3.78 -2.85 -5.06
CA PRO A 154 3.14 -4.01 -5.62
C PRO A 154 2.39 -3.61 -6.89
N ALA A 155 2.61 -4.34 -7.97
CA ALA A 155 1.74 -4.25 -9.12
C ALA A 155 0.38 -4.73 -8.63
N ILE A 156 -0.62 -3.89 -8.76
CA ILE A 156 -1.97 -4.20 -8.36
C ILE A 156 -2.54 -4.94 -9.58
N GLN A 157 -2.44 -6.29 -9.60
CA GLN A 157 -2.57 -7.10 -10.82
C GLN A 157 -3.61 -8.21 -10.72
N ASP A 158 -4.70 -7.96 -9.99
CA ASP A 158 -5.92 -8.69 -10.30
C ASP A 158 -6.58 -8.02 -11.51
N ASN A 159 -6.71 -8.77 -12.60
CA ASN A 159 -7.34 -8.35 -13.84
C ASN A 159 -8.41 -9.39 -14.25
N ALA A 160 -9.67 -9.02 -14.14
CA ALA A 160 -10.79 -9.89 -14.43
C ALA A 160 -11.87 -9.14 -15.21
N GLY A 161 -12.57 -9.83 -16.09
CA GLY A 161 -13.67 -9.25 -16.84
C GLY A 161 -14.61 -10.32 -17.38
N ALA A 162 -15.80 -9.89 -17.76
CA ALA A 162 -16.69 -10.68 -18.59
C ALA A 162 -17.53 -9.77 -19.50
N LEU A 163 -17.71 -10.21 -20.74
CA LEU A 163 -18.73 -9.67 -21.63
C LEU A 163 -20.04 -10.43 -21.37
N GLU A 164 -21.10 -9.69 -21.08
CA GLU A 164 -22.39 -10.25 -20.64
C GLU A 164 -23.45 -10.20 -21.74
N SER A 165 -23.37 -9.19 -22.62
CA SER A 165 -24.19 -9.12 -23.82
C SER A 165 -23.47 -8.35 -24.90
N GLU A 166 -23.74 -8.77 -26.13
CA GLU A 166 -23.36 -8.13 -27.37
C GLU A 166 -24.61 -8.10 -28.26
N ARG A 167 -24.85 -6.99 -28.96
CA ARG A 167 -25.96 -6.80 -29.90
C ARG A 167 -25.50 -5.94 -31.05
N TYR A 168 -25.49 -6.47 -32.27
CA TYR A 168 -25.14 -5.70 -33.46
C TYR A 168 -26.40 -5.38 -34.28
N ALA A 169 -26.59 -4.11 -34.63
CA ALA A 169 -27.65 -3.71 -35.55
C ALA A 169 -27.31 -2.37 -36.22
N TRP A 170 -27.50 -2.30 -37.54
CA TRP A 170 -27.39 -1.05 -38.33
C TRP A 170 -26.13 -0.23 -37.98
N ASP A 171 -24.96 -0.86 -38.09
CA ASP A 171 -23.63 -0.30 -37.78
C ASP A 171 -23.41 0.17 -36.34
N THR A 172 -24.20 -0.37 -35.41
CA THR A 172 -24.11 -0.04 -33.99
C THR A 172 -23.91 -1.32 -33.20
N LEU A 173 -22.84 -1.34 -32.39
CA LEU A 173 -22.54 -2.43 -31.48
C LEU A 173 -22.92 -2.01 -30.05
N GLY A 174 -23.89 -2.70 -29.48
CA GLY A 174 -24.28 -2.59 -28.08
C GLY A 174 -23.58 -3.64 -27.25
N VAL A 175 -22.92 -3.24 -26.16
CA VAL A 175 -22.18 -4.15 -25.29
C VAL A 175 -22.45 -3.85 -23.82
N THR A 176 -22.60 -4.92 -23.05
CA THR A 176 -22.68 -4.87 -21.59
C THR A 176 -21.68 -5.84 -20.99
N GLY A 177 -21.03 -5.45 -19.91
CA GLY A 177 -20.07 -6.29 -19.23
C GLY A 177 -19.35 -5.55 -18.11
N TRP A 178 -18.25 -6.12 -17.65
CA TRP A 178 -17.40 -5.51 -16.64
C TRP A 178 -15.95 -5.88 -16.87
N HIS A 179 -15.06 -4.98 -16.46
CA HIS A 179 -13.62 -5.18 -16.42
C HIS A 179 -13.14 -4.59 -15.09
N ALA A 180 -12.91 -5.47 -14.12
CA ALA A 180 -12.40 -5.13 -12.82
C ALA A 180 -10.89 -5.34 -12.82
N THR A 181 -10.17 -4.22 -12.77
CA THR A 181 -8.73 -4.24 -12.59
C THR A 181 -8.33 -3.26 -11.52
N ASP A 182 -7.37 -3.72 -10.76
CA ASP A 182 -6.64 -2.97 -9.77
C ASP A 182 -5.90 -1.74 -10.36
N SER A 183 -5.60 -1.75 -11.67
CA SER A 183 -5.10 -0.60 -12.43
C SER A 183 -6.09 0.58 -12.49
N SER A 184 -7.37 0.37 -12.18
CA SER A 184 -8.36 1.45 -12.14
C SER A 184 -8.04 2.56 -11.12
N LEU A 185 -7.08 2.33 -10.20
CA LEU A 185 -6.61 3.33 -9.24
C LEU A 185 -5.71 4.41 -9.85
N ASN A 186 -5.03 4.13 -10.95
CA ASN A 186 -4.07 5.03 -11.61
C ASN A 186 -4.38 5.27 -13.08
N GLU A 187 -5.14 4.37 -13.70
CA GLU A 187 -5.59 4.46 -15.07
C GLU A 187 -7.05 4.90 -15.10
N LEU A 188 -7.28 6.21 -14.98
CA LEU A 188 -8.64 6.75 -14.73
C LEU A 188 -9.53 6.81 -15.99
N TYR A 189 -8.94 6.66 -17.17
CA TYR A 189 -9.67 6.77 -18.43
C TYR A 189 -10.05 5.38 -18.93
N ARG A 190 -11.32 5.22 -19.30
CA ARG A 190 -11.86 3.94 -19.79
C ARG A 190 -12.22 4.05 -21.25
N THR A 191 -11.77 3.09 -22.04
CA THR A 191 -12.03 3.03 -23.48
C THR A 191 -12.40 1.61 -23.87
N LEU A 192 -13.40 1.48 -24.74
CA LEU A 192 -13.68 0.24 -25.46
C LEU A 192 -13.11 0.36 -26.87
N ILE A 193 -12.43 -0.68 -27.35
CA ILE A 193 -11.82 -0.73 -28.68
C ILE A 193 -12.27 -2.02 -29.36
N LEU A 194 -12.83 -1.91 -30.56
CA LEU A 194 -13.18 -3.06 -31.38
C LEU A 194 -12.05 -3.32 -32.39
N ILE A 195 -11.47 -4.52 -32.33
CA ILE A 195 -10.46 -4.99 -33.25
C ILE A 195 -11.09 -6.02 -34.19
N ASP A 196 -10.89 -5.82 -35.49
CA ASP A 196 -11.14 -6.83 -36.52
C ASP A 196 -9.90 -7.71 -36.63
N ASN A 197 -10.00 -8.94 -36.14
CA ASN A 197 -8.91 -9.90 -36.12
C ASN A 197 -8.60 -10.44 -37.52
N THR A 198 -9.58 -10.41 -38.44
CA THR A 198 -9.42 -10.89 -39.82
C THR A 198 -8.58 -9.90 -40.64
N LEU A 199 -8.78 -8.60 -40.41
CA LEU A 199 -8.04 -7.53 -41.08
C LEU A 199 -6.88 -6.97 -40.25
N HIS A 200 -6.70 -7.43 -39.01
CA HIS A 200 -5.70 -6.95 -38.05
C HIS A 200 -5.72 -5.41 -37.86
N LYS A 201 -6.93 -4.84 -37.76
CA LYS A 201 -7.09 -3.39 -37.63
C LYS A 201 -8.12 -3.01 -36.58
N GLU A 202 -7.93 -1.83 -35.99
CA GLU A 202 -8.96 -1.21 -35.19
C GLU A 202 -10.13 -0.74 -36.08
N VAL A 203 -11.35 -1.11 -35.68
CA VAL A 203 -12.59 -0.71 -36.35
C VAL A 203 -13.14 0.56 -35.73
N ALA A 204 -13.19 0.60 -34.41
CA ALA A 204 -13.75 1.70 -33.65
C ALA A 204 -13.20 1.73 -32.23
N ARG A 205 -13.21 2.93 -31.63
CA ARG A 205 -12.96 3.13 -30.21
C ARG A 205 -13.94 4.12 -29.62
N GLN A 206 -14.29 3.94 -28.35
CA GLN A 206 -15.16 4.84 -27.60
C GLN A 206 -14.71 4.97 -26.16
N SER A 207 -14.53 6.21 -25.69
CA SER A 207 -14.38 6.48 -24.26
C SER A 207 -15.71 6.26 -23.54
N ILE A 208 -15.66 5.62 -22.38
CA ILE A 208 -16.84 5.23 -21.61
C ILE A 208 -16.76 5.72 -20.17
N SER A 209 -17.92 5.86 -19.52
CA SER A 209 -18.02 6.04 -18.07
C SER A 209 -18.26 4.71 -17.37
N SER A 210 -17.95 4.65 -16.08
CA SER A 210 -18.20 3.46 -15.27
C SER A 210 -19.67 3.27 -14.92
N VAL A 211 -20.14 2.03 -14.99
CA VAL A 211 -21.42 1.57 -14.45
C VAL A 211 -21.18 0.82 -13.14
N ALA A 212 -22.03 1.08 -12.14
CA ALA A 212 -21.92 0.45 -10.84
C ALA A 212 -22.24 -1.06 -10.90
N ARG A 213 -21.40 -1.87 -10.25
CA ARG A 213 -21.47 -3.33 -10.16
C ARG A 213 -21.21 -3.82 -8.72
N PRO A 214 -22.16 -3.61 -7.78
CA PRO A 214 -22.02 -4.07 -6.40
C PRO A 214 -21.86 -5.60 -6.28
N ASP A 215 -22.43 -6.34 -7.22
CA ASP A 215 -22.28 -7.79 -7.36
C ASP A 215 -20.82 -8.20 -7.65
N ILE A 216 -20.13 -7.45 -8.52
CA ILE A 216 -18.72 -7.67 -8.82
C ILE A 216 -17.83 -7.26 -7.66
N ALA A 217 -18.14 -6.18 -6.94
CA ALA A 217 -17.46 -5.86 -5.68
C ALA A 217 -17.60 -6.97 -4.63
N LYS A 218 -18.74 -7.65 -4.57
CA LYS A 218 -18.94 -8.78 -3.66
C LYS A 218 -18.17 -10.03 -4.10
N LYS A 219 -18.11 -10.30 -5.41
CA LYS A 219 -17.41 -11.46 -5.98
C LYS A 219 -15.88 -11.30 -5.95
N TYR A 220 -15.40 -10.08 -6.19
CA TYR A 220 -13.98 -9.72 -6.23
C TYR A 220 -13.69 -8.58 -5.25
N PRO A 221 -13.83 -8.82 -3.93
CA PRO A 221 -13.69 -7.77 -2.93
C PRO A 221 -12.28 -7.17 -2.87
N ASN A 222 -11.27 -7.91 -3.33
CA ASN A 222 -9.88 -7.49 -3.29
C ASN A 222 -9.47 -6.60 -4.48
N ILE A 223 -10.25 -6.59 -5.57
CA ILE A 223 -9.94 -5.80 -6.77
C ILE A 223 -10.47 -4.39 -6.59
N ALA A 224 -9.57 -3.42 -6.62
CA ALA A 224 -9.91 -2.01 -6.56
C ALA A 224 -10.80 -1.61 -7.76
N GLY A 225 -11.80 -0.78 -7.49
CA GLY A 225 -12.73 -0.34 -8.53
C GLY A 225 -13.71 -1.41 -9.02
N ALA A 226 -13.70 -2.64 -8.49
CA ALA A 226 -14.62 -3.73 -8.87
C ALA A 226 -16.10 -3.29 -8.82
N GLY A 227 -16.46 -2.48 -7.82
CA GLY A 227 -17.82 -1.94 -7.67
C GLY A 227 -18.24 -0.93 -8.74
N ASN A 228 -17.32 -0.42 -9.56
CA ASN A 228 -17.55 0.54 -10.65
C ASN A 228 -16.89 0.04 -11.95
N SER A 229 -16.79 -1.27 -12.12
CA SER A 229 -16.11 -1.93 -13.25
C SER A 229 -17.00 -2.10 -14.48
N GLY A 230 -18.31 -1.86 -14.35
CA GLY A 230 -19.27 -2.13 -15.40
C GLY A 230 -19.18 -1.17 -16.57
N PHE A 231 -19.67 -1.62 -17.72
CA PHE A 231 -19.99 -0.79 -18.88
C PHE A 231 -21.30 -1.27 -19.51
N ASP A 232 -22.07 -0.32 -20.02
CA ASP A 232 -23.30 -0.55 -20.78
C ASP A 232 -23.40 0.60 -21.78
N THR A 233 -23.12 0.32 -23.04
CA THR A 233 -23.05 1.35 -24.06
C THR A 233 -23.29 0.80 -25.45
N TYR A 234 -23.66 1.71 -26.34
CA TYR A 234 -23.67 1.51 -27.78
C TYR A 234 -22.58 2.38 -28.41
N PHE A 235 -21.93 1.87 -29.45
CA PHE A 235 -20.97 2.65 -30.24
C PHE A 235 -21.01 2.30 -31.72
N LYS A 236 -20.68 3.28 -32.57
CA LYS A 236 -20.70 3.12 -34.03
C LYS A 236 -19.48 2.34 -34.49
N VAL A 237 -19.73 1.35 -35.36
CA VAL A 237 -18.73 0.45 -35.94
C VAL A 237 -18.85 0.46 -37.47
N ASN A 238 -18.92 1.67 -38.04
CA ASN A 238 -19.21 1.88 -39.45
C ASN A 238 -18.25 1.09 -40.36
N GLY A 239 -18.81 0.29 -41.27
CA GLY A 239 -18.01 -0.49 -42.23
C GLY A 239 -17.35 -1.73 -41.63
N ALA A 240 -17.79 -2.19 -40.46
CA ALA A 240 -17.51 -3.54 -39.99
C ALA A 240 -18.23 -4.56 -40.88
N ASP A 241 -17.52 -5.58 -41.36
CA ASP A 241 -18.14 -6.76 -41.97
C ASP A 241 -18.55 -7.71 -40.83
N PRO A 242 -19.84 -7.96 -40.59
CA PRO A 242 -20.29 -8.79 -39.47
C PRO A 242 -19.80 -10.24 -39.53
N THR A 243 -19.36 -10.71 -40.71
CA THR A 243 -18.83 -12.07 -40.88
C THR A 243 -17.37 -12.22 -40.46
N HIS A 244 -16.68 -11.11 -40.16
CA HIS A 244 -15.31 -11.16 -39.65
C HIS A 244 -15.26 -11.59 -38.19
N ASP A 245 -14.07 -11.98 -37.76
CA ASP A 245 -13.77 -12.29 -36.37
C ASP A 245 -13.38 -11.03 -35.59
N PHE A 246 -14.01 -10.78 -34.44
CA PHE A 246 -13.80 -9.58 -33.64
C PHE A 246 -13.38 -9.86 -32.19
N THR A 247 -12.59 -8.93 -31.65
CA THR A 247 -12.27 -8.81 -30.22
C THR A 247 -12.64 -7.42 -29.73
N LEU A 248 -13.34 -7.36 -28.60
CA LEU A 248 -13.56 -6.12 -27.87
C LEU A 248 -12.55 -6.02 -26.73
N ILE A 249 -11.74 -4.97 -26.74
CA ILE A 249 -10.80 -4.65 -25.69
C ILE A 249 -11.45 -3.64 -24.75
N SER A 250 -11.55 -3.97 -23.46
CA SER A 250 -11.79 -2.96 -22.43
C SER A 250 -10.47 -2.50 -21.86
N ARG A 251 -10.17 -1.21 -22.03
CA ARG A 251 -8.91 -0.59 -21.65
C ARG A 251 -9.08 0.44 -20.55
N TYR A 252 -8.23 0.34 -19.52
CA TYR A 252 -7.94 1.45 -18.62
C TYR A 252 -6.64 2.13 -19.08
N SER A 253 -6.60 3.46 -19.10
CA SER A 253 -5.38 4.23 -19.43
C SER A 253 -5.09 5.35 -18.43
N ALA A 254 -3.79 5.60 -18.19
CA ALA A 254 -3.33 6.66 -17.29
C ALA A 254 -3.61 8.07 -17.83
N THR A 255 -3.70 8.22 -19.15
CA THR A 255 -3.96 9.49 -19.82
C THR A 255 -5.17 9.39 -20.74
N ARG A 256 -5.62 10.55 -21.26
CA ARG A 256 -6.64 10.60 -22.30
C ARG A 256 -6.18 9.97 -23.61
N ASP A 257 -4.88 9.88 -23.85
CA ASP A 257 -4.35 9.03 -24.90
C ASP A 257 -4.41 7.58 -24.41
N ALA A 258 -5.32 6.81 -25.00
CA ALA A 258 -5.56 5.41 -24.67
C ALA A 258 -4.46 4.47 -25.18
N ASN A 259 -3.39 4.96 -25.80
CA ASN A 259 -2.33 4.11 -26.36
C ASN A 259 -1.10 3.96 -25.44
N GLU A 260 -1.03 4.71 -24.33
CA GLU A 260 0.10 4.67 -23.40
C GLU A 260 -0.32 4.25 -21.99
N ASN A 261 0.53 3.46 -21.32
CA ASN A 261 0.39 3.07 -19.91
C ASN A 261 -1.03 2.60 -19.57
N CYS A 262 -1.40 1.46 -20.16
CA CYS A 262 -2.75 0.93 -20.14
C CYS A 262 -2.82 -0.52 -19.69
N THR A 263 -3.98 -0.90 -19.18
CA THR A 263 -4.34 -2.28 -18.80
C THR A 263 -5.57 -2.70 -19.59
N ASP A 264 -5.41 -3.81 -20.30
CA ASP A 264 -6.43 -4.38 -21.18
C ASP A 264 -7.07 -5.63 -20.59
N TYR A 265 -8.33 -5.81 -20.94
CA TYR A 265 -9.00 -7.09 -20.86
C TYR A 265 -9.69 -7.37 -22.20
N ASP A 266 -9.36 -8.50 -22.79
CA ASP A 266 -9.78 -8.86 -24.13
C ASP A 266 -11.00 -9.79 -24.07
N PHE A 267 -12.08 -9.39 -24.73
CA PHE A 267 -13.27 -10.19 -24.93
C PHE A 267 -13.31 -10.67 -26.39
N HIS A 268 -13.02 -11.94 -26.62
CA HIS A 268 -13.23 -12.54 -27.94
C HIS A 268 -14.73 -12.64 -28.20
N ILE A 269 -15.19 -11.99 -29.27
CA ILE A 269 -16.60 -11.91 -29.65
C ILE A 269 -16.92 -12.94 -30.74
N GLY A 270 -16.02 -13.10 -31.71
CA GLY A 270 -16.32 -13.85 -32.92
C GLY A 270 -17.02 -12.97 -33.95
N GLN A 271 -18.01 -13.52 -34.64
CA GLN A 271 -18.82 -12.82 -35.65
C GLN A 271 -19.95 -12.02 -35.01
N LEU A 272 -20.32 -10.89 -35.61
CA LEU A 272 -21.40 -10.02 -35.13
C LEU A 272 -22.75 -10.45 -35.75
N TRP A 273 -23.79 -10.61 -34.92
CA TRP A 273 -25.15 -11.00 -35.36
C TRP A 273 -26.28 -10.24 -34.64
#